data_AF-A0AAP6XJT3-F1
#
_entry.id   AF-A0AAP6XJT3-F1
#
_cell.length_a   1.000
_cell.length_b   1.000
_cell.length_c   1.000
_cell.angle_alpha   90.00
_cell.angle_beta   90.00
_cell.angle_gamma   90.00
#
_symmetry.space_group_name_H-M   'P 1'
#
loop_
_entity.id
_entity.type
_entity.pdbx_description
1 polymer ?
#
loop_
_entity_poly.entity_id
_entity_poly.type
_entity_poly.pdbx_seq_one_letter_code
_entity_poly.pdbx_strand_id
1 'polypeptide(L)' 'MHHIQAWRHGGETNLANLVPLCRFHNGRNDDDPRENRYGRIQIRDGIPVWVSPGGSVIEKHPPGAMQQLFN' A
#
# COMPACT_ATOMS: atom_id res chain seq x y z
N MET A 1 -1.56 3.34 -11.16
CA MET A 1 -1.59 4.18 -9.95
C MET A 1 -2.74 3.72 -9.10
N HIS A 2 -2.55 3.70 -7.79
CA HIS A 2 -3.54 3.25 -6.82
C HIS A 2 -3.71 4.32 -5.74
N HIS A 3 -4.95 4.55 -5.30
CA HIS A 3 -5.23 5.41 -4.15
C HIS A 3 -5.22 4.60 -2.86
N ILE A 4 -4.42 4.97 -1.87
CA ILE A 4 -4.39 4.27 -0.56
C ILE A 4 -5.73 4.40 0.16
N GLN A 5 -6.28 5.62 0.20
CA GLN A 5 -7.68 5.89 0.48
C GLN A 5 -8.39 6.17 -0.83
N ALA A 6 -9.36 5.34 -1.21
CA ALA A 6 -10.07 5.50 -2.46
C ALA A 6 -10.71 6.89 -2.60
N TRP A 7 -10.70 7.43 -3.82
CA TRP A 7 -11.28 8.75 -4.11
C TRP A 7 -12.77 8.85 -3.74
N ARG A 8 -13.55 7.79 -4.01
CA ARG A 8 -14.97 7.68 -3.60
C ARG A 8 -15.21 7.77 -2.09
N HIS A 9 -14.16 7.59 -1.29
CA HIS A 9 -14.17 7.68 0.17
C HIS A 9 -13.46 8.95 0.67
N GLY A 10 -13.28 9.95 -0.19
CA GLY A 10 -12.69 11.25 0.15
C GLY A 10 -11.17 11.31 0.05
N GLY A 11 -10.50 10.30 -0.49
CA GLY A 11 -9.06 10.33 -0.69
C GLY A 11 -8.62 11.30 -1.79
N GLU A 12 -7.61 12.11 -1.51
CA GLU A 12 -7.07 13.09 -2.46
C GLU A 12 -6.23 12.45 -3.57
N THR A 13 -6.08 13.13 -4.70
CA THR A 13 -5.17 12.74 -5.78
C THR A 13 -3.84 13.48 -5.62
N ASN A 14 -3.03 13.03 -4.67
CA ASN A 14 -1.72 13.62 -4.36
C ASN A 14 -0.67 12.51 -4.10
N LEU A 15 0.61 12.87 -4.01
CA LEU A 15 1.69 11.89 -3.81
C LEU A 15 1.62 11.16 -2.45
N ALA A 16 0.97 11.75 -1.45
CA ALA A 16 0.79 11.11 -0.14
C ALA A 16 -0.25 9.98 -0.17
N ASN A 17 -1.21 10.04 -1.11
CA ASN A 17 -2.28 9.06 -1.24
C ASN A 17 -2.15 8.17 -2.49
N LEU A 18 -1.11 8.35 -3.32
CA LEU A 18 -0.92 7.59 -4.55
C LEU A 18 0.30 6.68 -4.49
N VAL A 19 0.10 5.40 -4.82
CA VAL A 19 1.18 4.40 -4.93
C VAL A 19 1.21 3.76 -6.31
N PRO A 20 2.39 3.61 -6.94
CA PRO A 20 2.52 2.82 -8.16
C PRO A 20 2.45 1.33 -7.83
N LEU A 21 1.56 0.61 -8.51
CA LEU A 21 1.43 -0.85 -8.46
C LEU A 21 1.40 -1.42 -9.87
N CYS A 22 1.90 -2.64 -10.04
CA CYS A 22 1.71 -3.38 -11.28
C CYS A 22 0.22 -3.73 -11.46
N ARG A 23 -0.20 -4.05 -12.69
CA ARG A 23 -1.60 -4.36 -13.01
C ARG A 23 -2.20 -5.43 -12.08
N PHE A 24 -1.44 -6.48 -11.79
CA PHE A 24 -1.90 -7.58 -10.94
C PHE A 24 -2.17 -7.13 -9.50
N HIS A 25 -1.17 -6.50 -8.85
CA HIS A 25 -1.33 -6.04 -7.47
C HIS A 25 -2.36 -4.91 -7.35
N ASN A 26 -2.44 -4.03 -8.36
CA ASN A 26 -3.46 -2.98 -8.38
C ASN A 26 -4.88 -3.53 -8.42
N GLY A 27 -5.13 -4.59 -9.20
CA GLY A 27 -6.45 -5.21 -9.30
C GLY A 27 -6.80 -6.13 -8.12
N ARG A 28 -5.79 -6.60 -7.36
CA ARG A 28 -5.98 -7.43 -6.16
C ARG A 28 -6.07 -6.60 -4.88
N ASN A 29 -5.54 -5.39 -4.84
CA ASN A 29 -5.52 -4.58 -3.63
C ASN A 29 -6.96 -4.24 -3.18
N ASP A 30 -7.26 -4.46 -1.90
CA ASP A 30 -8.58 -4.14 -1.36
C ASP A 30 -8.75 -2.61 -1.21
N ASP A 31 -9.70 -2.03 -1.94
CA ASP A 31 -10.03 -0.58 -1.93
C ASP A 31 -10.91 -0.17 -0.73
N ASP A 32 -11.85 -1.04 -0.31
CA ASP A 32 -12.75 -0.76 0.81
C ASP A 32 -12.10 -1.19 2.12
N PRO A 33 -11.98 -0.30 3.12
CA PRO A 33 -11.40 -0.65 4.39
C PRO A 33 -12.11 -1.79 5.13
N ARG A 34 -13.37 -2.07 4.78
CA ARG A 34 -14.20 -3.15 5.33
C ARG A 34 -13.96 -4.51 4.67
N GLU A 35 -13.28 -4.55 3.53
CA GLU A 35 -12.91 -5.79 2.84
C GLU A 35 -11.48 -6.21 3.18
N ASN A 36 -11.26 -7.48 3.49
CA ASN A 36 -9.93 -8.01 3.79
C ASN A 36 -9.63 -9.29 2.99
N ARG A 37 -9.93 -9.29 1.69
CA ARG A 37 -9.79 -10.49 0.86
C ARG A 37 -8.34 -10.77 0.46
N TYR A 38 -7.61 -9.73 0.07
CA TYR A 38 -6.27 -9.85 -0.49
C TYR A 38 -5.26 -8.95 0.23
N GLY A 39 -5.71 -8.15 1.19
CA GLY A 39 -4.88 -7.17 1.87
C GLY A 39 -4.78 -5.88 1.06
N ARG A 40 -4.05 -4.91 1.61
CA ARG A 40 -3.95 -3.58 1.02
C ARG A 40 -2.62 -2.91 1.29
N ILE A 41 -2.25 -1.97 0.43
CA ILE A 41 -1.17 -1.04 0.70
C ILE A 41 -1.60 -0.05 1.78
N GLN A 42 -0.71 0.18 2.74
CA GLN A 42 -0.76 1.30 3.68
C GLN A 42 0.57 2.05 3.64
N ILE A 43 0.57 3.32 4.06
CA ILE A 43 1.81 4.05 4.33
C ILE A 43 2.13 3.92 5.82
N ARG A 44 3.31 3.42 6.15
CA ARG A 44 3.86 3.37 7.52
C ARG A 44 5.23 4.03 7.51
N ASP A 45 5.41 5.05 8.34
CA ASP A 45 6.65 5.83 8.42
C ASP A 45 7.12 6.37 7.05
N GLY A 46 6.17 6.79 6.20
CA GLY A 46 6.45 7.27 4.85
C GLY A 46 6.76 6.17 3.83
N ILE A 47 6.72 4.90 4.22
CA ILE A 47 7.01 3.74 3.37
C ILE A 47 5.70 3.02 3.01
N PRO A 48 5.41 2.79 1.72
CA PRO A 48 4.31 1.92 1.32
C PRO A 48 4.62 0.47 1.68
N VAL A 49 3.75 -0.16 2.46
CA VAL A 49 3.83 -1.56 2.88
C VAL A 49 2.55 -2.29 2.53
N TRP A 50 2.65 -3.56 2.14
CA TRP A 50 1.48 -4.42 2.02
C TRP A 50 1.12 -5.00 3.39
N VAL A 51 -0.16 -4.84 3.75
CA VAL A 51 -0.75 -5.38 4.96
C VAL A 51 -1.68 -6.52 4.57
N SER A 52 -1.45 -7.71 5.14
CA SER A 52 -2.24 -8.90 4.88
C SER A 52 -3.69 -8.73 5.36
N PRO A 53 -4.64 -9.57 4.88
CA PRO A 53 -5.98 -9.69 5.45
C PRO A 53 -6.06 -9.77 6.98
N GLY A 54 -5.07 -10.42 7.61
CA GLY A 54 -4.97 -10.60 9.06
C GLY A 54 -4.26 -9.45 9.79
N GLY A 55 -3.84 -8.40 9.08
CA GLY A 55 -3.18 -7.22 9.67
C GLY A 55 -1.66 -7.30 9.77
N SER A 56 -1.05 -8.44 9.43
CA SER A 56 0.41 -8.58 9.44
C SER A 56 1.05 -7.83 8.27
N VAL A 57 2.13 -7.10 8.56
CA VAL A 57 3.02 -6.58 7.52
C VAL A 57 4.02 -7.66 7.16
N ILE A 58 4.24 -7.86 5.87
CA ILE A 58 5.34 -8.70 5.41
C ILE A 58 6.51 -7.79 5.06
N GLU A 59 7.61 -7.97 5.78
CA GLU A 59 8.85 -7.28 5.47
C GLU A 59 9.39 -7.74 4.12
N LYS A 60 9.80 -6.78 3.30
CA LYS A 60 10.46 -7.08 2.04
C LYS A 60 11.91 -7.44 2.34
N HIS A 61 12.35 -8.60 1.85
CA HIS A 61 13.76 -9.00 1.88
C HIS A 61 14.30 -9.17 0.44
N PRO A 62 15.38 -8.46 0.07
CA PRO A 62 16.06 -7.45 0.88
C PRO A 62 15.18 -6.19 1.11
N PRO A 63 15.50 -5.38 2.15
CA PRO A 63 14.79 -4.13 2.43
C PRO A 63 14.77 -3.18 1.22
N GLY A 64 13.87 -2.19 1.25
CA GLY A 64 13.79 -1.20 0.17
C GLY A 64 15.09 -0.40 0.04
N ALA A 65 15.40 0.10 -1.16
CA ALA A 65 16.65 0.81 -1.44
C ALA A 65 16.93 1.95 -0.45
N MET A 66 15.91 2.72 -0.05
CA MET A 66 16.07 3.79 0.95
C MET A 66 16.52 3.25 2.31
N GLN A 67 15.97 2.11 2.75
CA GLN A 67 16.39 1.45 3.99
C GLN A 67 17.80 0.84 3.86
N GLN A 68 18.24 0.48 2.66
CA GLN A 68 19.59 -0.06 2.45
C GLN A 68 20.67 1.02 2.36
N LEU A 69 20.30 2.22 1.88
CA LEU A 69 21.24 3.32 1.64
C LEU A 69 21.42 4.27 2.83
N PHE A 70 20.45 4.32 3.74
CA PHE A 70 20.39 5.31 4.82
C PHE A 70 20.17 4.73 6.22
N ASN A 71 20.22 3.39 6.39
CA ASN A 71 20.30 2.75 7.70
C ASN A 71 21.75 2.46 8.11
#